data_AF-A0A2S5MD97-F1
#
_entry.id   AF-A0A2S5MD97-F1
#
_cell.length_a   1.000
_cell.length_b   1.000
_cell.length_c   1.000
_cell.angle_alpha   90.00
_cell.angle_beta   90.00
_cell.angle_gamma   90.00
#
_symmetry.space_group_name_H-M   'P 1'
#
loop_
_entity.id
_entity.type
_entity.pdbx_description
1 polymer ?
#
loop_
_entity_poly.entity_id
_entity_poly.type
_entity_poly.pdbx_seq_one_letter_code
_entity_poly.pdbx_strand_id
1 'polypeptide(L)'
;MNRTGSTALIFIAFAGLAAWFTASTKLRIAIGLLGILFSTFYEISDEAVFEWLTSAVQRPSPTGFIFLIIFVINAATSHDFKPNSEFRFAAYTFSAAGLILYPGAVGFLSFDPYVYGYSGYLLPSTIAVLLGYSIYKGYWISTAAINLGLCMYVLEMGPSLNFWDYMIDPIAWVFAIASCIAILIYWVVPNPFGRIRNIKISQKQLS
;
A
#
# COMPACT_ATOMS: atom_id res chain seq x y z
N MET A 1 19.32 -8.70 8.93
CA MET A 1 18.22 -7.76 9.24
C MET A 1 18.31 -6.56 8.31
N ASN A 2 17.37 -6.38 7.38
CA ASN A 2 17.39 -5.24 6.45
C ASN A 2 16.69 -4.02 7.10
N ARG A 3 17.35 -3.40 8.07
CA ARG A 3 16.84 -2.24 8.82
C ARG A 3 16.51 -1.05 7.91
N THR A 4 17.22 -0.93 6.79
CA THR A 4 17.00 0.12 5.78
C THR A 4 15.62 0.04 5.15
N GLY A 5 15.11 -1.17 4.87
CA GLY A 5 13.76 -1.38 4.34
C GLY A 5 12.68 -0.96 5.33
N SER A 6 12.84 -1.31 6.61
CA SER A 6 11.92 -0.94 7.68
C SER A 6 11.85 0.55 7.92
N THR A 7 13.01 1.23 7.91
CA THR A 7 13.07 2.69 8.04
C THR A 7 12.29 3.38 6.92
N ALA A 8 12.45 2.91 5.68
CA ALA A 8 11.67 3.42 4.55
C ALA A 8 10.17 3.17 4.77
N LEU A 9 9.76 1.96 5.13
CA LEU A 9 8.35 1.61 5.33
C LEU A 9 7.67 2.40 6.46
N ILE A 10 8.39 2.64 7.55
CA ILE A 10 7.90 3.45 8.68
C ILE A 10 7.75 4.92 8.26
N PHE A 11 8.79 5.48 7.62
CA PHE A 11 8.71 6.83 7.07
C PHE A 11 7.50 6.99 6.15
N ILE A 12 7.31 6.01 5.27
CA ILE A 12 6.23 5.90 4.31
C ILE A 12 4.86 5.88 5.00
N ALA A 13 4.70 5.04 6.03
CA ALA A 13 3.44 4.92 6.76
C ALA A 13 3.05 6.25 7.41
N PHE A 14 3.97 6.86 8.16
CA PHE A 14 3.70 8.10 8.88
C PHE A 14 3.55 9.30 7.94
N ALA A 15 4.36 9.41 6.89
CA ALA A 15 4.21 10.47 5.89
C ALA A 15 2.91 10.32 5.07
N GLY A 16 2.52 9.08 4.76
CA GLY A 16 1.26 8.76 4.10
C GLY A 16 0.04 9.09 4.97
N LEU A 17 0.07 8.70 6.25
CA LEU A 17 -0.94 9.07 7.25
C LEU A 17 -1.07 10.59 7.37
N ALA A 18 0.06 11.30 7.44
CA ALA A 18 0.08 12.75 7.51
C ALA A 18 -0.58 13.42 6.29
N ALA A 19 -0.52 12.78 5.12
CA ALA A 19 -1.13 13.32 3.92
C ALA A 19 -2.66 13.48 4.01
N TRP A 20 -3.31 12.74 4.92
CA TRP A 20 -4.74 12.92 5.20
C TRP A 20 -5.08 14.15 6.03
N PHE A 21 -4.13 14.66 6.81
CA PHE A 21 -4.39 15.76 7.75
C PHE A 21 -3.73 17.08 7.34
N THR A 22 -2.70 17.03 6.51
CA THR A 22 -1.98 18.23 6.06
C THR A 22 -1.69 18.21 4.58
N ALA A 23 -1.84 19.36 3.94
CA ALA A 23 -1.43 19.59 2.56
C ALA A 23 0.07 19.94 2.44
N SER A 24 0.75 20.28 3.54
CA SER A 24 2.13 20.76 3.51
C SER A 24 3.14 19.61 3.38
N THR A 25 3.83 19.51 2.24
CA THR A 25 4.90 18.51 2.02
C THR A 25 5.98 18.55 3.10
N LYS A 26 6.36 19.74 3.58
CA LYS A 26 7.35 19.88 4.67
C LYS A 26 6.87 19.23 5.97
N LEU A 27 5.58 19.40 6.29
CA LEU A 27 4.98 18.81 7.49
C LEU A 27 4.83 17.29 7.34
N ARG A 28 4.50 16.78 6.14
CA ARG A 28 4.44 15.33 5.86
C ARG A 28 5.81 14.67 6.03
N ILE A 29 6.86 15.28 5.49
CA ILE A 29 8.24 14.81 5.66
C ILE A 29 8.62 14.83 7.14
N ALA A 30 8.33 15.93 7.85
CA ALA A 30 8.61 16.03 9.27
C ALA A 30 7.89 14.96 10.10
N ILE A 31 6.61 14.69 9.81
CA ILE A 31 5.84 13.62 10.47
C ILE A 31 6.39 12.24 10.11
N GLY A 32 6.80 12.00 8.86
CA GLY A 32 7.49 10.77 8.47
C GLY A 32 8.77 10.54 9.26
N LEU A 33 9.62 11.56 9.40
CA LEU A 33 10.85 11.50 10.19
C LEU A 33 10.58 11.30 11.68
N LEU A 34 9.59 12.02 12.24
CA LEU A 34 9.14 11.84 13.62
C LEU A 34 8.55 10.45 13.86
N GLY A 35 7.89 9.86 12.87
CA GLY A 35 7.37 8.50 12.90
C GLY A 35 8.47 7.44 13.03
N ILE A 36 9.60 7.63 12.31
CA ILE A 36 10.78 6.79 12.49
C ILE A 36 11.26 6.88 13.95
N LEU A 37 11.46 8.11 14.46
CA LEU A 37 11.90 8.32 15.84
C LEU A 37 10.92 7.70 16.85
N PHE A 38 9.62 7.92 16.68
CA PHE A 38 8.60 7.35 17.55
C PHE A 38 8.64 5.81 17.55
N SER A 39 8.78 5.19 16.37
CA SER A 39 8.84 3.72 16.25
C SER A 39 10.04 3.10 16.98
N THR A 40 11.13 3.86 17.16
CA THR A 40 12.30 3.39 17.91
C THR A 40 12.12 3.45 19.43
N PHE A 41 11.15 4.23 19.93
CA PHE A 41 10.93 4.42 21.37
C PHE A 41 9.65 3.77 21.90
N TYR A 42 8.67 3.50 21.03
CA TYR A 42 7.42 2.86 21.44
C TYR A 42 7.56 1.33 21.37
N GLU A 43 7.20 0.62 22.43
CA GLU A 43 7.31 -0.84 22.51
C GLU A 43 5.93 -1.49 22.40
N ILE A 44 5.84 -2.57 21.62
CA ILE A 44 4.69 -3.47 21.55
C ILE A 44 5.20 -4.86 21.91
N SER A 45 4.65 -5.46 22.97
CA SER A 45 4.99 -6.83 23.40
C SER A 45 6.50 -7.03 23.62
N ASP A 46 7.11 -6.14 24.40
CA ASP A 46 8.53 -6.15 24.80
C ASP A 46 9.55 -5.92 23.68
N GLU A 47 9.11 -5.67 22.43
CA GLU A 47 9.96 -5.21 21.34
C GLU A 47 9.56 -3.79 20.90
N ALA A 48 10.56 -2.96 20.56
CA ALA A 48 10.29 -1.67 19.92
C ALA A 48 9.47 -1.89 18.63
N VAL A 49 8.51 -1.02 18.36
CA VAL A 49 7.70 -1.04 17.12
C VAL A 49 8.57 -1.08 15.88
N PHE A 50 9.74 -0.44 15.92
CA PHE A 50 10.73 -0.52 14.86
C PHE A 50 11.24 -1.93 14.63
N GLU A 51 11.56 -2.69 15.68
CA GLU A 51 12.05 -4.06 15.58
C GLU A 51 10.91 -5.03 15.24
N TRP A 52 9.72 -4.83 15.81
CA TRP A 52 8.51 -5.58 15.45
C TRP A 52 8.15 -5.38 13.97
N LEU A 53 8.13 -4.13 13.49
CA LEU A 53 7.95 -3.83 12.07
C LEU A 53 9.11 -4.38 11.25
N THR A 54 10.35 -4.28 11.72
CA THR A 54 11.50 -4.86 11.00
C THR A 54 11.37 -6.36 10.83
N SER A 55 10.80 -7.05 11.82
CA SER A 55 10.45 -8.48 11.77
C SER A 55 9.33 -8.73 10.75
N ALA A 56 8.23 -7.97 10.80
CA ALA A 56 7.13 -8.08 9.83
C ALA A 56 7.53 -7.71 8.39
N VAL A 57 8.48 -6.78 8.25
CA VAL A 57 9.03 -6.25 7.00
C VAL A 57 10.08 -7.18 6.39
N GLN A 58 10.58 -8.19 7.09
CA GLN A 58 11.68 -9.03 6.56
C GLN A 58 11.37 -9.65 5.19
N ARG A 59 10.09 -9.71 4.79
CA ARG A 59 9.63 -10.28 3.52
C ARG A 59 8.52 -9.43 2.89
N PRO A 60 8.80 -8.18 2.45
CA PRO A 60 7.80 -7.43 1.73
C PRO A 60 7.61 -8.08 0.36
N SER A 61 6.36 -8.25 -0.07
CA SER A 61 6.10 -8.75 -1.41
C SER A 61 6.64 -7.74 -2.42
N PRO A 62 7.38 -8.17 -3.46
CA PRO A 62 7.90 -7.26 -4.49
C PRO A 62 6.79 -6.40 -5.12
N THR A 63 5.64 -7.03 -5.34
CA THR A 63 4.45 -6.38 -5.87
C THR A 63 3.90 -5.32 -4.91
N GLY A 64 3.69 -5.67 -3.64
CA GLY A 64 3.21 -4.75 -2.61
C GLY A 64 4.15 -3.58 -2.34
N PHE A 65 5.47 -3.84 -2.40
CA PHE A 65 6.49 -2.82 -2.19
C PHE A 65 6.46 -1.71 -3.26
N ILE A 66 6.29 -2.06 -4.54
CA ILE A 66 6.14 -1.08 -5.62
C ILE A 66 4.92 -0.19 -5.38
N PHE A 67 3.78 -0.79 -5.04
CA PHE A 67 2.57 -0.03 -4.77
C PHE A 67 2.70 0.90 -3.59
N LEU A 68 3.39 0.46 -2.55
CA LEU A 68 3.66 1.24 -1.37
C LEU A 68 4.59 2.43 -1.68
N ILE A 69 5.63 2.26 -2.49
CA ILE A 69 6.46 3.37 -2.99
C ILE A 69 5.60 4.40 -3.73
N ILE A 70 4.72 3.95 -4.61
CA ILE A 70 3.89 4.83 -5.44
C ILE A 70 2.83 5.53 -4.61
N PHE A 71 2.26 4.85 -3.61
CA PHE A 71 1.37 5.47 -2.65
C PHE A 71 2.07 6.62 -1.93
N VAL A 72 3.32 6.45 -1.53
CA VAL A 72 4.10 7.47 -0.84
C VAL A 72 4.44 8.63 -1.74
N ILE A 73 4.92 8.36 -2.95
CA ILE A 73 5.24 9.41 -3.90
C ILE A 73 3.99 10.26 -4.09
N ASN A 74 2.82 9.64 -4.31
CA ASN A 74 1.57 10.36 -4.43
C ASN A 74 1.20 11.12 -3.14
N ALA A 75 1.29 10.47 -1.98
CA ALA A 75 0.98 11.07 -0.69
C ALA A 75 1.93 12.22 -0.30
N ALA A 76 3.20 12.19 -0.73
CA ALA A 76 4.19 13.22 -0.41
C ALA A 76 4.16 14.39 -1.41
N THR A 77 3.93 14.12 -2.69
CA THR A 77 4.04 15.11 -3.77
C THR A 77 2.71 15.77 -4.14
N SER A 78 1.58 15.08 -3.97
CA SER A 78 0.29 15.57 -4.44
C SER A 78 -0.47 16.33 -3.34
N HIS A 79 -0.79 17.59 -3.63
CA HIS A 79 -1.67 18.42 -2.80
C HIS A 79 -3.16 18.04 -2.93
N ASP A 80 -3.54 17.42 -4.05
CA ASP A 80 -4.88 16.92 -4.33
C ASP A 80 -4.76 15.42 -4.69
N PHE A 81 -4.93 14.53 -3.71
CA PHE A 81 -4.95 13.08 -3.95
C PHE A 81 -6.15 12.74 -4.83
N LYS A 82 -5.94 12.66 -6.15
CA LYS A 82 -6.92 12.16 -7.12
C LYS A 82 -6.52 10.74 -7.49
N PRO A 83 -7.12 9.71 -6.88
CA PRO A 83 -6.74 8.34 -7.14
C PRO A 83 -7.08 8.00 -8.60
N ASN A 84 -6.04 7.77 -9.42
CA ASN A 84 -6.22 7.35 -10.80
C ASN A 84 -6.87 5.95 -10.84
N SER A 85 -7.34 5.52 -12.01
CA SER A 85 -8.06 4.23 -12.13
C SER A 85 -7.17 3.03 -11.81
N GLU A 86 -5.88 3.12 -12.12
CA GLU A 86 -4.87 2.10 -11.82
C GLU A 86 -4.65 1.94 -10.31
N PHE A 87 -4.47 3.05 -9.60
CA PHE A 87 -4.30 3.08 -8.15
C PHE A 87 -5.52 2.49 -7.44
N ARG A 88 -6.74 2.85 -7.90
CA ARG A 88 -7.97 2.25 -7.38
C ARG A 88 -8.02 0.76 -7.61
N PHE A 89 -7.68 0.31 -8.81
CA PHE A 89 -7.62 -1.11 -9.15
C PHE A 89 -6.68 -1.86 -8.21
N ALA A 90 -5.47 -1.36 -8.00
CA ALA A 90 -4.52 -1.96 -7.09
C ALA A 90 -5.02 -1.99 -5.65
N ALA A 91 -5.47 -0.84 -5.11
CA ALA A 91 -6.00 -0.76 -3.76
C ALA A 91 -7.14 -1.76 -3.53
N TYR A 92 -8.12 -1.83 -4.44
CA TYR A 92 -9.22 -2.80 -4.31
C TYR A 92 -8.74 -4.24 -4.41
N THR A 93 -7.82 -4.54 -5.32
CA THR A 93 -7.28 -5.89 -5.51
C THR A 93 -6.53 -6.36 -4.26
N PHE A 94 -5.63 -5.54 -3.73
CA PHE A 94 -4.87 -5.85 -2.51
C PHE A 94 -5.78 -5.95 -1.28
N SER A 95 -6.75 -5.04 -1.12
CA SER A 95 -7.72 -5.10 -0.03
C SER A 95 -8.55 -6.39 -0.07
N ALA A 96 -9.07 -6.74 -1.25
CA ALA A 96 -9.84 -7.96 -1.44
C ALA A 96 -8.98 -9.22 -1.21
N ALA A 97 -7.77 -9.26 -1.75
CA ALA A 97 -6.88 -10.40 -1.61
C ALA A 97 -6.51 -10.63 -0.14
N GLY A 98 -6.12 -9.60 0.61
CA GLY A 98 -5.80 -9.78 2.03
C GLY A 98 -7.01 -10.13 2.90
N LEU A 99 -8.22 -9.65 2.56
CA LEU A 99 -9.46 -10.08 3.23
C LEU A 99 -9.81 -11.53 2.98
N ILE A 100 -9.43 -12.09 1.83
CA ILE A 100 -9.62 -13.51 1.52
C ILE A 100 -8.52 -14.35 2.21
N LEU A 101 -7.27 -13.89 2.13
CA LEU A 101 -6.10 -14.68 2.51
C LEU A 101 -5.84 -14.68 4.02
N TYR A 102 -5.83 -13.52 4.66
CA TYR A 102 -5.32 -13.40 6.02
C TYR A 102 -6.25 -13.91 7.12
N PRO A 103 -7.59 -13.83 7.03
CA PRO A 103 -8.45 -14.45 8.03
C PRO A 103 -8.24 -15.97 8.18
N GLY A 104 -7.97 -16.67 7.07
CA GLY A 104 -7.57 -18.09 7.10
C GLY A 104 -6.18 -18.28 7.71
N ALA A 105 -5.21 -17.49 7.25
CA ALA A 105 -3.81 -17.60 7.68
C ALA A 105 -3.60 -17.35 9.19
N VAL A 106 -4.41 -16.49 9.81
CA VAL A 106 -4.33 -16.22 11.27
C VAL A 106 -5.17 -17.21 12.11
N GLY A 107 -5.78 -18.22 11.48
CA GLY A 107 -6.59 -19.23 12.16
C GLY A 107 -7.99 -18.75 12.58
N PHE A 108 -8.46 -17.61 12.05
CA PHE A 108 -9.81 -17.12 12.34
C PHE A 108 -10.88 -17.90 11.57
N LEU A 109 -10.56 -18.39 10.38
CA LEU A 109 -11.42 -19.26 9.58
C LEU A 109 -10.95 -20.72 9.65
N SER A 110 -11.89 -21.67 9.57
CA SER A 110 -11.59 -23.11 9.48
C SER A 110 -11.00 -23.52 8.13
N PHE A 111 -11.09 -22.65 7.13
CA PHE A 111 -10.54 -22.84 5.79
C PHE A 111 -9.42 -21.84 5.58
N ASP A 112 -8.29 -22.32 5.03
CA ASP A 112 -7.11 -21.51 4.78
C ASP A 112 -6.83 -21.39 3.26
N PRO A 113 -7.27 -20.29 2.61
CA PRO A 113 -6.99 -20.03 1.20
C PRO A 113 -5.50 -19.79 0.92
N TYR A 114 -4.70 -19.51 1.95
CA TYR A 114 -3.27 -19.24 1.82
C TYR A 114 -2.50 -20.47 1.32
N VAL A 115 -3.01 -21.68 1.60
CA VAL A 115 -2.41 -22.96 1.20
C VAL A 115 -2.36 -23.12 -0.33
N TYR A 116 -3.30 -22.52 -1.07
CA TYR A 116 -3.27 -22.55 -2.55
C TYR A 116 -2.07 -21.82 -3.15
N GLY A 117 -1.31 -21.10 -2.34
CA GLY A 117 -0.05 -20.51 -2.77
C GLY A 117 1.09 -21.51 -2.97
N TYR A 118 0.98 -22.73 -2.41
CA TYR A 118 1.99 -23.78 -2.56
C TYR A 118 1.72 -24.71 -3.75
N SER A 119 0.48 -24.77 -4.25
CA SER A 119 0.12 -25.71 -5.32
C SER A 119 -1.19 -25.35 -6.02
N GLY A 120 -1.36 -25.90 -7.22
CA GLY A 120 -2.60 -25.81 -7.99
C GLY A 120 -2.64 -24.64 -8.98
N TYR A 121 -3.69 -24.64 -9.81
CA TYR A 121 -3.82 -23.70 -10.92
C TYR A 121 -4.61 -22.44 -10.56
N LEU A 122 -5.29 -22.41 -9.41
CA LEU A 122 -6.19 -21.32 -9.04
C LEU A 122 -5.46 -19.98 -8.92
N LEU A 123 -4.34 -19.96 -8.21
CA LEU A 123 -3.55 -18.76 -8.01
C LEU A 123 -2.90 -18.28 -9.32
N PRO A 124 -2.13 -19.11 -10.07
CA PRO A 124 -1.60 -18.70 -11.37
C PRO A 124 -2.67 -18.17 -12.32
N SER A 125 -3.85 -18.80 -12.36
CA SER A 125 -4.98 -18.34 -13.19
C SER A 125 -5.50 -16.98 -12.74
N THR A 126 -5.63 -16.76 -11.42
CA THR A 126 -6.05 -15.47 -10.86
C THR A 126 -5.06 -14.36 -11.21
N ILE A 127 -3.75 -14.62 -11.05
CA ILE A 127 -2.70 -13.66 -11.41
C ILE A 127 -2.69 -13.39 -12.92
N ALA A 128 -2.87 -14.41 -13.76
CA ALA A 128 -2.94 -14.25 -15.21
C ALA A 128 -4.12 -13.35 -15.63
N VAL A 129 -5.30 -13.52 -14.99
CA VAL A 129 -6.47 -12.66 -15.24
C VAL A 129 -6.19 -11.21 -14.79
N LEU A 130 -5.61 -11.01 -13.60
CA LEU A 130 -5.27 -9.66 -13.11
C LEU A 130 -4.23 -8.98 -13.99
N LEU A 131 -3.24 -9.73 -14.47
CA LEU A 131 -2.21 -9.24 -15.39
C LEU A 131 -2.82 -8.87 -16.75
N GLY A 132 -3.63 -9.75 -17.34
CA GLY A 132 -4.31 -9.51 -18.61
C GLY A 132 -5.23 -8.29 -18.55
N TYR A 133 -5.98 -8.14 -17.45
CA TYR A 133 -6.81 -6.96 -17.21
C TYR A 133 -5.98 -5.68 -17.08
N SER A 134 -4.86 -5.74 -16.36
CA SER A 134 -3.93 -4.61 -16.21
C SER A 134 -3.37 -4.15 -17.56
N ILE A 135 -2.94 -5.09 -18.41
CA ILE A 135 -2.46 -4.81 -19.77
C ILE A 135 -3.59 -4.20 -20.61
N TYR A 136 -4.78 -4.79 -20.60
CA TYR A 136 -5.94 -4.30 -21.35
C TYR A 136 -6.32 -2.87 -20.98
N LYS A 137 -6.20 -2.49 -19.70
CA LYS A 137 -6.49 -1.14 -19.21
C LYS A 137 -5.30 -0.17 -19.34
N GLY A 138 -4.12 -0.63 -19.75
CA GLY A 138 -2.90 0.18 -19.81
C GLY A 138 -2.33 0.53 -18.43
N TYR A 139 -2.58 -0.31 -17.43
CA TYR A 139 -2.08 -0.15 -16.06
C TYR A 139 -0.64 -0.65 -15.97
N TRP A 140 0.30 0.17 -16.42
CA TRP A 140 1.71 -0.19 -16.57
C TRP A 140 2.42 -0.47 -15.25
N ILE A 141 2.09 0.27 -14.18
CA ILE A 141 2.66 0.04 -12.86
C ILE A 141 2.20 -1.32 -12.32
N SER A 142 0.90 -1.60 -12.42
CA SER A 142 0.31 -2.86 -11.95
C SER A 142 0.87 -4.04 -12.73
N THR A 143 0.97 -3.88 -14.04
CA THR A 143 1.59 -4.85 -14.95
C THR A 143 3.04 -5.11 -14.57
N ALA A 144 3.84 -4.07 -14.33
CA ALA A 144 5.24 -4.21 -13.94
C ALA A 144 5.38 -4.86 -12.56
N ALA A 145 4.56 -4.48 -11.59
CA ALA A 145 4.58 -5.04 -10.24
C ALA A 145 4.25 -6.54 -10.23
N ILE A 146 3.18 -6.94 -10.93
CA ILE A 146 2.78 -8.35 -11.05
C ILE A 146 3.87 -9.17 -11.76
N ASN A 147 4.43 -8.67 -12.86
CA ASN A 147 5.51 -9.35 -13.56
C ASN A 147 6.77 -9.47 -12.69
N LEU A 148 7.12 -8.45 -11.92
CA LEU A 148 8.27 -8.52 -11.02
C LEU A 148 8.09 -9.60 -9.97
N GLY A 149 6.92 -9.66 -9.32
CA GLY A 149 6.65 -10.72 -8.34
C GLY A 149 6.63 -12.11 -8.99
N LEU A 150 6.11 -12.24 -10.21
CA LEU A 150 6.13 -13.50 -10.98
C LEU A 150 7.56 -13.93 -11.32
N CYS A 151 8.39 -13.00 -11.81
CA CYS A 151 9.80 -13.27 -12.11
C CYS A 151 10.55 -13.68 -10.84
N MET A 152 10.35 -12.99 -9.72
CA MET A 152 11.00 -13.34 -8.46
C MET A 152 10.56 -14.71 -7.93
N TYR A 153 9.30 -15.08 -8.13
CA TYR A 153 8.82 -16.42 -7.78
C TYR A 153 9.43 -17.50 -8.68
N VAL A 154 9.39 -17.33 -10.01
CA VAL A 154 9.90 -18.31 -10.98
C VAL A 154 11.42 -18.47 -10.88
N LEU A 155 12.14 -17.38 -10.58
CA LEU A 155 13.59 -17.40 -10.37
C LEU A 155 13.97 -17.84 -8.94
N GLU A 156 12.99 -18.21 -8.11
CA GLU A 156 13.18 -18.62 -6.71
C GLU A 156 14.01 -17.58 -5.91
N MET A 157 13.84 -16.30 -6.24
CA MET A 157 14.59 -15.17 -5.66
C MET A 157 14.00 -14.70 -4.31
N GLY A 158 13.53 -15.62 -3.49
CA GLY A 158 12.97 -15.35 -2.18
C GLY A 158 12.99 -16.59 -1.28
N PRO A 159 12.83 -16.40 0.05
CA PRO A 159 12.91 -17.50 1.01
C PRO A 159 11.63 -18.36 1.08
N SER A 160 10.58 -17.96 0.36
CA SER A 160 9.28 -18.64 0.41
C SER A 160 9.01 -19.43 -0.86
N LEU A 161 8.38 -20.60 -0.68
CA LEU A 161 7.81 -21.40 -1.76
C LEU A 161 6.35 -21.02 -2.06
N ASN A 162 5.76 -20.17 -1.21
CA ASN A 162 4.39 -19.72 -1.39
C ASN A 162 4.34 -18.56 -2.39
N PHE A 163 3.61 -18.72 -3.48
CA PHE A 163 3.52 -17.69 -4.51
C PHE A 163 2.77 -16.43 -4.03
N TRP A 164 1.87 -16.55 -3.05
CA TRP A 164 1.21 -15.38 -2.45
C TRP A 164 2.21 -14.42 -1.79
N ASP A 165 3.28 -14.93 -1.18
CA ASP A 165 4.32 -14.11 -0.52
C ASP A 165 5.03 -13.16 -1.49
N TYR A 166 5.04 -13.48 -2.79
CA TYR A 166 5.62 -12.62 -3.83
C TYR A 166 4.61 -11.60 -4.39
N MET A 167 3.33 -11.84 -4.17
CA MET A 167 2.22 -11.05 -4.71
C MET A 167 1.65 -10.06 -3.69
N ILE A 168 1.52 -10.46 -2.43
CA ILE A 168 0.92 -9.65 -1.37
C ILE A 168 1.56 -9.97 -0.02
N ASP A 169 1.73 -8.94 0.78
CA ASP A 169 2.15 -9.03 2.17
C ASP A 169 1.19 -8.25 3.10
N PRO A 170 1.20 -8.54 4.41
CA PRO A 170 0.28 -7.89 5.35
C PRO A 170 0.40 -6.36 5.36
N ILE A 171 1.58 -5.81 5.08
CA ILE A 171 1.81 -4.37 5.06
C ILE A 171 1.11 -3.77 3.83
N ALA A 172 1.36 -4.34 2.65
CA ALA A 172 0.67 -3.93 1.42
C ALA A 172 -0.85 -3.98 1.58
N TRP A 173 -1.38 -4.99 2.26
CA TRP A 173 -2.81 -5.09 2.56
C TRP A 173 -3.33 -3.97 3.47
N VAL A 174 -2.63 -3.66 4.56
CA VAL A 174 -3.00 -2.55 5.46
C VAL A 174 -3.03 -1.23 4.70
N PHE A 175 -2.01 -0.95 3.88
CA PHE A 175 -1.97 0.25 3.05
C PHE A 175 -3.07 0.27 1.98
N ALA A 176 -3.43 -0.88 1.42
CA ALA A 176 -4.55 -0.99 0.50
C ALA A 176 -5.88 -0.64 1.18
N ILE A 177 -6.14 -1.17 2.38
CA ILE A 177 -7.34 -0.83 3.17
C ILE A 177 -7.36 0.68 3.46
N ALA A 178 -6.26 1.22 3.97
CA ALA A 178 -6.06 2.65 4.19
C ALA A 178 -6.39 3.47 2.93
N SER A 179 -5.90 3.03 1.77
CA SER A 179 -6.15 3.66 0.49
C SER A 179 -7.63 3.61 0.09
N CYS A 180 -8.31 2.47 0.30
CA CYS A 180 -9.74 2.35 0.06
C CYS A 180 -10.56 3.31 0.94
N ILE A 181 -10.21 3.42 2.23
CA ILE A 181 -10.84 4.38 3.15
C ILE A 181 -10.61 5.81 2.67
N ALA A 182 -9.39 6.17 2.27
CA ALA A 182 -9.07 7.49 1.74
C ALA A 182 -9.88 7.82 0.47
N ILE A 183 -10.01 6.85 -0.43
CA ILE A 183 -10.84 6.97 -1.63
C ILE A 183 -12.30 7.22 -1.22
N LEU A 184 -12.86 6.44 -0.29
CA LEU A 184 -14.24 6.63 0.19
C LEU A 184 -14.45 8.01 0.80
N ILE A 185 -13.52 8.48 1.65
CA ILE A 185 -13.57 9.81 2.26
C ILE A 185 -13.56 10.89 1.17
N TYR A 186 -12.72 10.75 0.14
CA TYR A 186 -12.68 11.70 -0.99
C TYR A 186 -14.03 11.83 -1.72
N TRP A 187 -14.77 10.72 -1.86
CA TRP A 187 -16.09 10.72 -2.50
C TRP A 187 -17.20 11.25 -1.59
N VAL A 188 -17.12 10.98 -0.28
CA VAL A 188 -18.18 11.30 0.68
C VAL A 188 -18.05 12.69 1.26
N VAL A 189 -16.83 13.18 1.49
CA VAL A 189 -16.58 14.50 2.10
C VAL A 189 -16.55 15.55 0.98
N PRO A 190 -17.53 16.49 0.93
CA PRO A 190 -17.47 17.60 -0.01
C PRO A 190 -16.24 18.43 0.29
N ASN A 191 -15.32 18.50 -0.67
CA ASN A 191 -14.01 19.13 -0.56
C ASN A 191 -14.10 20.56 0.03
N PRO A 192 -13.85 20.79 1.34
CA PRO A 192 -14.13 22.10 1.96
C PRO A 192 -13.17 23.17 1.43
N PHE A 193 -11.99 22.75 0.94
CA PHE A 193 -10.99 23.63 0.34
C PHE A 193 -11.29 24.03 -1.11
N GLY A 194 -12.16 23.28 -1.82
CA GLY A 194 -12.63 23.66 -3.16
C GLY A 194 -13.54 24.89 -3.13
N ARG A 195 -14.32 25.06 -2.07
CA ARG A 195 -15.25 26.19 -1.90
C ARG A 195 -14.50 27.50 -1.62
N ILE A 196 -13.41 27.45 -0.85
CA ILE A 196 -12.61 28.64 -0.51
C ILE A 196 -11.81 29.16 -1.72
N ARG A 197 -11.37 28.26 -2.61
CA ARG A 197 -10.59 28.62 -3.81
C ARG A 197 -11.45 29.38 -4.84
N ASN A 198 -12.71 29.00 -5.03
CA ASN A 198 -13.64 29.70 -5.92
C ASN A 198 -14.03 31.10 -5.42
N ILE A 199 -14.10 31.30 -4.10
CA ILE A 199 -14.38 32.63 -3.51
C ILE A 199 -13.21 33.59 -3.77
N LYS A 200 -11.95 33.13 -3.63
CA LYS A 200 -10.78 33.97 -3.89
C LYS A 200 -10.60 34.33 -5.37
N ILE A 201 -10.94 33.44 -6.30
CA ILE A 201 -10.86 33.73 -7.74
C ILE A 201 -11.95 34.74 -8.15
N SER A 202 -13.17 34.60 -7.62
CA SER A 202 -14.26 35.55 -7.86
C SER A 202 -13.94 36.96 -7.34
N GLN A 203 -13.31 37.08 -6.17
CA GLN A 203 -12.92 38.37 -5.60
C GLN A 203 -11.81 39.07 -6.41
N LYS A 204 -10.88 38.30 -7.00
CA LYS A 204 -9.78 38.83 -7.82
C LYS A 204 -10.22 39.24 -9.23
N GLN A 205 -11.40 38.82 -9.68
CA GLN A 205 -11.99 39.28 -10.96
C GLN A 205 -12.94 40.48 -10.79
N LEU A 206 -13.20 40.90 -9.56
CA LEU A 206 -14.04 42.06 -9.22
C LEU A 206 -13.22 43.25 -8.66
N SER A 207 -11.89 43.15 -8.70
CA SER A 207 -10.91 44.18 -8.32
C SER A 207 -10.04 44.56 -9.50
#